data_AF-E4V4M1-F1
#
_entry.id   AF-E4V4M1-F1
#
_cell.length_a   1.000
_cell.length_b   1.000
_cell.length_c   1.000
_cell.angle_alpha   90.00
_cell.angle_beta   90.00
_cell.angle_gamma   90.00
#
_symmetry.space_group_name_H-M   'P 1'
#
loop_
_entity.id
_entity.type
_entity.pdbx_description
1 polymer ?
#
loop_
_entity_poly.entity_id
_entity_poly.type
_entity_poly.pdbx_seq_one_letter_code
_entity_poly.pdbx_strand_id
1 'polypeptide(L)'
;MASFGVEMELLVKPKDNLFPMLVEYGYKQNNIQRINRNVVHAVIVKKFLEEEFPMELATEDSQYICNWLVASDSSIKESSGFFGVEVITRILYTNKDWVEEINDFWEILNLHFEILVDPSCGTHIHVRPVEGYTLVQLKSIAKLTTVFQPAITALIPVWRQNADWCRPNAEIVEPMQRAQQQGRRALFDWIDSIPSKDSLWEEVSPNKIVAWNFRNAQENGCGTVEYRQPPPVGSRNETKRWIAISLALFQTGIDPNFVYPVGNPTVENLKMALIGSAEQLGISQWLTFDGASQHSTPIRSLTDAERQYLTTLKSYKPSIFAKNLERRRDF
;
A
#
# COMPACT_ATOMS: atom_id res chain seq x y z
N MET A 1 13.77 -14.65 -1.74
CA MET A 1 12.39 -14.78 -2.27
C MET A 1 11.42 -14.22 -1.25
N ALA A 2 10.46 -13.40 -1.71
CA ALA A 2 9.41 -12.83 -0.89
C ALA A 2 8.05 -12.93 -1.59
N SER A 3 6.98 -12.98 -0.80
CA SER A 3 5.61 -12.77 -1.23
C SER A 3 5.15 -11.35 -0.87
N PHE A 4 4.23 -10.80 -1.65
CA PHE A 4 3.70 -9.48 -1.43
C PHE A 4 2.25 -9.36 -1.90
N GLY A 5 1.60 -8.28 -1.50
CA GLY A 5 0.28 -7.89 -1.99
C GLY A 5 0.14 -6.38 -2.02
N VAL A 6 -0.78 -5.90 -2.85
CA VAL A 6 -1.04 -4.47 -3.04
C VAL A 6 -2.52 -4.19 -2.83
N GLU A 7 -2.83 -3.20 -2.00
CA GLU A 7 -4.16 -2.60 -1.89
C GLU A 7 -4.12 -1.26 -2.66
N MET A 8 -4.97 -1.13 -3.68
CA MET A 8 -5.10 0.06 -4.53
C MET A 8 -6.48 0.68 -4.33
N GLU A 9 -6.52 1.89 -3.79
CA GLU A 9 -7.77 2.65 -3.67
C GLU A 9 -7.92 3.55 -4.91
N LEU A 10 -9.05 3.41 -5.61
CA LEU A 10 -9.29 4.05 -6.90
C LEU A 10 -10.69 4.68 -6.93
N LEU A 11 -10.83 5.72 -7.74
CA LEU A 11 -12.12 6.20 -8.23
C LEU A 11 -12.30 5.68 -9.65
N VAL A 12 -13.38 4.92 -9.87
CA VAL A 12 -13.69 4.33 -11.18
C VAL A 12 -15.02 4.82 -11.69
N LYS A 13 -15.08 5.15 -12.97
CA LYS A 13 -16.34 5.46 -13.65
C LYS A 13 -16.50 4.52 -14.84
N PRO A 14 -17.57 3.71 -14.87
CA PRO A 14 -17.85 2.85 -16.02
C PRO A 14 -17.98 3.67 -17.30
N LYS A 15 -17.39 3.20 -18.39
CA LYS A 15 -17.60 3.79 -19.72
C LYS A 15 -19.01 3.46 -20.23
N ASP A 16 -19.49 4.25 -21.19
CA ASP A 16 -20.85 4.17 -21.72
C ASP A 16 -21.24 2.77 -22.23
N ASN A 17 -20.29 2.02 -22.77
CA ASN A 17 -20.51 0.66 -23.28
C ASN A 17 -20.88 -0.35 -22.17
N LEU A 18 -20.66 -0.02 -20.89
CA LEU A 18 -21.06 -0.86 -19.75
C LEU A 18 -22.46 -0.53 -19.23
N PHE A 19 -23.11 0.53 -19.72
CA PHE A 19 -24.41 0.95 -19.18
C PHE A 19 -25.50 -0.14 -19.24
N PRO A 20 -25.64 -0.92 -20.32
CA PRO A 20 -26.59 -2.03 -20.34
C PRO A 20 -26.34 -3.05 -19.22
N MET A 21 -25.07 -3.41 -18.99
CA MET A 21 -24.66 -4.34 -17.93
C MET A 21 -24.89 -3.74 -16.53
N LEU A 22 -24.62 -2.45 -16.35
CA LEU A 22 -24.92 -1.77 -15.08
C LEU A 22 -26.42 -1.86 -14.75
N VAL A 23 -27.29 -1.59 -15.73
CA VAL A 23 -28.75 -1.66 -15.55
C VAL A 23 -29.21 -3.08 -15.21
N GLU A 24 -28.65 -4.09 -15.90
CA GLU A 24 -28.90 -5.51 -15.60
C GLU A 24 -28.56 -5.86 -14.15
N TYR A 25 -27.43 -5.35 -13.65
CA TYR A 25 -26.99 -5.55 -12.27
C TYR A 25 -27.71 -4.63 -11.26
N GLY A 26 -28.67 -3.81 -11.70
CA GLY A 26 -29.56 -3.03 -10.83
C GLY A 26 -29.17 -1.56 -10.64
N TYR A 27 -28.26 -1.02 -11.46
CA TYR A 27 -27.94 0.40 -11.46
C TYR A 27 -29.17 1.25 -11.82
N LYS A 28 -29.42 2.31 -11.04
CA LYS A 28 -30.45 3.31 -11.34
C LYS A 28 -29.95 4.68 -10.92
N GLN A 29 -30.28 5.71 -11.70
CA GLN A 29 -29.85 7.09 -11.42
C GLN A 29 -30.33 7.60 -10.04
N ASN A 30 -31.48 7.12 -9.58
CA ASN A 30 -32.09 7.49 -8.29
C ASN A 30 -31.73 6.56 -7.13
N ASN A 31 -30.90 5.53 -7.36
CA ASN A 31 -30.38 4.72 -6.26
C ASN A 31 -29.49 5.59 -5.36
N ILE A 32 -29.46 5.27 -4.06
CA ILE A 32 -28.42 5.81 -3.20
C ILE A 32 -27.05 5.36 -3.72
N GLN A 33 -26.06 6.24 -3.58
CA GLN A 33 -24.72 6.06 -4.12
C GLN A 33 -24.08 4.71 -3.74
N ARG A 34 -24.27 4.25 -2.50
CA ARG A 34 -23.79 2.94 -2.01
C ARG A 34 -24.32 1.76 -2.83
N ILE A 35 -25.60 1.79 -3.24
CA ILE A 35 -26.18 0.71 -4.04
C ILE A 35 -25.51 0.68 -5.42
N ASN A 36 -25.38 1.84 -6.08
CA ASN A 36 -24.72 1.92 -7.37
C ASN A 36 -23.23 1.55 -7.29
N ARG A 37 -22.53 1.86 -6.19
CA ARG A 37 -21.17 1.38 -5.96
C ARG A 37 -21.11 -0.16 -5.98
N ASN A 38 -21.98 -0.83 -5.24
CA ASN A 38 -22.00 -2.29 -5.20
C ASN A 38 -22.27 -2.90 -6.60
N VAL A 39 -23.13 -2.25 -7.38
CA VAL A 39 -23.38 -2.64 -8.79
C VAL A 39 -22.12 -2.49 -9.62
N VAL A 40 -21.42 -1.35 -9.51
CA VAL A 40 -20.16 -1.11 -10.23
C VAL A 40 -19.09 -2.13 -9.83
N HIS A 41 -18.99 -2.48 -8.56
CA HIS A 41 -18.07 -3.53 -8.08
C HIS A 41 -18.37 -4.89 -8.71
N ALA A 42 -19.66 -5.27 -8.76
CA ALA A 42 -20.07 -6.51 -9.41
C ALA A 42 -19.77 -6.52 -10.92
N VAL A 43 -19.95 -5.38 -11.60
CA VAL A 43 -19.63 -5.21 -13.02
C VAL A 43 -18.12 -5.25 -13.27
N ILE A 44 -17.29 -4.69 -12.39
CA ILE A 44 -15.82 -4.85 -12.46
C ILE A 44 -15.49 -6.34 -12.43
N VAL A 45 -15.93 -7.07 -11.41
CA VAL A 45 -15.65 -8.51 -11.28
C VAL A 45 -16.11 -9.27 -12.53
N LYS A 46 -17.33 -9.01 -13.01
CA LYS A 46 -17.87 -9.63 -14.22
C LYS A 46 -16.99 -9.38 -15.44
N LYS A 47 -16.54 -8.14 -15.65
CA LYS A 47 -15.68 -7.79 -16.79
C LYS A 47 -14.31 -8.43 -16.70
N PHE A 48 -13.69 -8.48 -15.53
CA PHE A 48 -12.42 -9.16 -15.35
C PHE A 48 -12.51 -10.67 -15.61
N LEU A 49 -13.58 -11.32 -15.16
CA LEU A 49 -13.82 -12.74 -15.42
C LEU A 49 -14.06 -13.04 -16.91
N GLU A 50 -14.67 -12.13 -17.67
CA GLU A 50 -14.84 -12.27 -19.12
C GLU A 50 -13.52 -12.18 -19.89
N GLU A 51 -12.53 -11.46 -19.36
CA GLU A 51 -11.17 -11.37 -19.89
C GLU A 51 -10.25 -12.44 -19.25
N GLU A 52 -10.83 -13.50 -18.66
CA GLU A 52 -10.12 -14.61 -18.01
C GLU A 52 -9.19 -14.20 -16.84
N PHE A 53 -9.41 -13.03 -16.25
CA PHE A 53 -8.62 -12.54 -15.12
C PHE A 53 -9.29 -12.92 -13.78
N PRO A 54 -8.58 -13.61 -12.85
CA PRO A 54 -9.17 -14.14 -11.64
C PRO A 54 -9.49 -13.02 -10.64
N MET A 55 -10.77 -12.65 -10.56
CA MET A 55 -11.26 -11.59 -9.68
C MET A 55 -12.60 -11.96 -9.04
N GLU A 56 -12.81 -11.51 -7.81
CA GLU A 56 -14.07 -11.71 -7.08
C GLU A 56 -14.39 -10.51 -6.17
N LEU A 57 -15.61 -10.48 -5.65
CA LEU A 57 -15.98 -9.53 -4.59
C LEU A 57 -15.38 -9.99 -3.26
N ALA A 58 -14.85 -9.06 -2.49
CA ALA A 58 -14.34 -9.35 -1.15
C ALA A 58 -15.48 -9.75 -0.21
N THR A 59 -15.43 -10.98 0.29
CA THR A 59 -16.35 -11.53 1.30
C THR A 59 -15.54 -12.21 2.42
N GLU A 60 -16.24 -12.79 3.39
CA GLU A 60 -15.58 -13.59 4.43
C GLU A 60 -14.96 -14.88 3.89
N ASP A 61 -15.50 -15.41 2.79
CA ASP A 61 -15.09 -16.68 2.16
C ASP A 61 -14.15 -16.50 0.96
N SER A 62 -13.66 -15.27 0.74
CA SER A 62 -12.84 -14.94 -0.43
C SER A 62 -11.56 -15.77 -0.56
N GLN A 63 -11.28 -16.26 -1.78
CA GLN A 63 -10.09 -17.05 -2.13
C GLN A 63 -8.91 -16.15 -2.52
N TYR A 64 -8.46 -15.33 -1.58
CA TYR A 64 -7.40 -14.33 -1.76
C TYR A 64 -6.01 -14.89 -2.18
N ILE A 65 -5.80 -16.20 -2.10
CA ILE A 65 -4.58 -16.85 -2.61
C ILE A 65 -4.55 -16.82 -4.13
N CYS A 66 -5.72 -17.01 -4.76
CA CYS A 66 -5.84 -17.22 -6.20
C CYS A 66 -6.54 -16.05 -6.90
N ASN A 67 -7.38 -15.30 -6.19
CA ASN A 67 -8.23 -14.27 -6.79
C ASN A 67 -7.85 -12.87 -6.30
N TRP A 68 -7.87 -11.91 -7.22
CA TRP A 68 -7.92 -10.50 -6.89
C TRP A 68 -9.27 -10.15 -6.30
N LEU A 69 -9.31 -9.17 -5.40
CA LEU A 69 -10.52 -8.79 -4.70
C LEU A 69 -10.93 -7.37 -5.03
N VAL A 70 -12.24 -7.19 -5.19
CA VAL A 70 -12.89 -5.88 -5.26
C VAL A 70 -13.64 -5.67 -3.96
N ALA A 71 -13.27 -4.60 -3.24
CA ALA A 71 -13.82 -4.25 -1.94
C ALA A 71 -14.37 -2.82 -1.92
N SER A 72 -15.28 -2.59 -0.97
CA SER A 72 -15.71 -1.24 -0.61
C SER A 72 -14.81 -0.66 0.49
N ASP A 73 -14.37 0.57 0.27
CA ASP A 73 -13.71 1.39 1.30
C ASP A 73 -14.50 2.67 1.52
N SER A 74 -14.98 2.86 2.75
CA SER A 74 -15.76 4.04 3.16
C SER A 74 -14.94 5.33 3.22
N SER A 75 -13.61 5.23 3.23
CA SER A 75 -12.70 6.37 3.22
C SER A 75 -12.46 6.93 1.83
N ILE A 76 -12.87 6.26 0.75
CA ILE A 76 -12.77 6.81 -0.60
C ILE A 76 -13.92 7.79 -0.84
N LYS A 77 -13.60 9.02 -1.24
CA LYS A 77 -14.56 10.10 -1.48
C LYS A 77 -15.02 10.11 -2.92
N GLU A 78 -16.17 9.49 -3.14
CA GLU A 78 -16.84 9.45 -4.44
C GLU A 78 -17.33 10.83 -4.90
N SER A 79 -17.21 11.11 -6.19
CA SER A 79 -17.75 12.34 -6.80
C SER A 79 -17.96 12.19 -8.31
N SER A 80 -18.84 13.00 -8.89
CA SER A 80 -18.97 13.18 -10.34
C SER A 80 -19.18 11.89 -11.16
N GLY A 81 -19.93 10.92 -10.61
CA GLY A 81 -20.19 9.63 -11.27
C GLY A 81 -19.04 8.61 -11.14
N PHE A 82 -17.99 8.94 -10.41
CA PHE A 82 -16.96 7.99 -9.99
C PHE A 82 -17.37 7.29 -8.69
N PHE A 83 -17.08 6.00 -8.63
CA PHE A 83 -17.35 5.11 -7.51
C PHE A 83 -16.04 4.68 -6.87
N GLY A 84 -16.02 4.61 -5.54
CA GLY A 84 -14.83 4.23 -4.79
C GLY A 84 -14.67 2.72 -4.82
N VAL A 85 -13.47 2.27 -5.15
CA VAL A 85 -13.14 0.84 -5.14
C VAL A 85 -11.78 0.64 -4.50
N GLU A 86 -11.68 -0.35 -3.63
CA GLU A 86 -10.42 -0.88 -3.17
C GLU A 86 -10.18 -2.20 -3.92
N VAL A 87 -9.12 -2.22 -4.73
CA VAL A 87 -8.67 -3.42 -5.43
C VAL A 87 -7.50 -4.02 -4.67
N ILE A 88 -7.58 -5.30 -4.37
CA ILE A 88 -6.56 -6.01 -3.59
C ILE A 88 -6.03 -7.14 -4.45
N THR A 89 -4.71 -7.19 -4.64
CA THR A 89 -4.10 -8.28 -5.39
C THR A 89 -4.31 -9.60 -4.66
N ARG A 90 -4.31 -10.71 -5.40
CA ARG A 90 -3.95 -12.00 -4.80
C ARG A 90 -2.52 -11.94 -4.23
N ILE A 91 -2.08 -13.00 -3.57
CA ILE A 91 -0.68 -13.11 -3.16
C ILE A 91 0.22 -13.20 -4.42
N LEU A 92 1.11 -12.22 -4.56
CA LEU A 92 2.12 -12.16 -5.59
C LEU A 92 3.47 -12.63 -5.04
N TYR A 93 4.35 -13.09 -5.93
CA TYR A 93 5.68 -13.58 -5.56
C TYR A 93 6.75 -12.92 -6.44
N THR A 94 7.84 -12.53 -5.80
CA THR A 94 9.00 -11.88 -6.45
C THR A 94 9.67 -12.73 -7.55
N ASN A 95 9.49 -14.04 -7.54
CA ASN A 95 10.04 -14.98 -8.53
C ASN A 95 8.99 -15.51 -9.52
N LYS A 96 7.86 -14.83 -9.66
CA LYS A 96 6.78 -15.12 -10.61
C LYS A 96 6.51 -13.90 -11.48
N ASP A 97 5.71 -14.06 -12.53
CA ASP A 97 5.44 -13.03 -13.53
C ASP A 97 4.40 -11.98 -13.06
N TRP A 98 4.61 -11.44 -11.86
CA TRP A 98 3.74 -10.42 -11.28
C TRP A 98 3.67 -9.15 -12.14
N VAL A 99 4.71 -8.86 -12.93
CA VAL A 99 4.76 -7.68 -13.81
C VAL A 99 3.67 -7.75 -14.88
N GLU A 100 3.53 -8.91 -15.54
CA GLU A 100 2.50 -9.10 -16.56
C GLU A 100 1.11 -9.09 -15.94
N GLU A 101 0.96 -9.70 -14.77
CA GLU A 101 -0.32 -9.65 -14.05
C GLU A 101 -0.76 -8.22 -13.69
N ILE A 102 0.17 -7.33 -13.30
CA ILE A 102 -0.12 -5.90 -13.12
C ILE A 102 -0.45 -5.23 -14.47
N ASN A 103 0.24 -5.58 -15.56
CA ASN A 103 -0.03 -5.03 -16.88
C ASN A 103 -1.46 -5.39 -17.33
N ASP A 104 -1.83 -6.66 -17.26
CA ASP A 104 -3.14 -7.20 -17.63
C ASP A 104 -4.26 -6.55 -16.81
N PHE A 105 -4.06 -6.43 -15.49
CA PHE A 105 -5.01 -5.77 -14.62
C PHE A 105 -5.35 -4.35 -15.11
N TRP A 106 -4.30 -3.55 -15.35
CA TRP A 106 -4.47 -2.17 -15.79
C TRP A 106 -4.97 -2.06 -17.23
N GLU A 107 -4.69 -3.04 -18.08
CA GLU A 107 -5.22 -3.11 -19.45
C GLU A 107 -6.73 -3.26 -19.44
N ILE A 108 -7.21 -4.30 -18.75
CA ILE A 108 -8.64 -4.62 -18.61
C ILE A 108 -9.37 -3.46 -17.95
N LEU A 109 -8.79 -2.90 -16.87
CA LEU A 109 -9.40 -1.80 -16.15
C LEU A 109 -9.56 -0.56 -17.04
N ASN A 110 -8.49 -0.14 -17.74
CA ASN A 110 -8.53 1.04 -18.61
C ASN A 110 -9.36 0.82 -19.88
N LEU A 111 -9.54 -0.42 -20.33
CA LEU A 111 -10.41 -0.73 -21.46
C LEU A 111 -11.87 -0.38 -21.13
N HIS A 112 -12.30 -0.65 -19.90
CA HIS A 112 -13.71 -0.61 -19.51
C HIS A 112 -14.11 0.57 -18.61
N PHE A 113 -13.15 1.21 -17.94
CA PHE A 113 -13.41 2.25 -16.95
C PHE A 113 -12.54 3.49 -17.20
N GLU A 114 -13.08 4.66 -16.87
CA GLU A 114 -12.30 5.87 -16.63
C GLU A 114 -11.75 5.80 -15.19
N ILE A 115 -10.47 6.12 -15.02
CA ILE A 115 -9.79 6.07 -13.72
C ILE A 115 -9.43 7.47 -13.25
N LEU A 116 -9.74 7.72 -11.99
CA LEU A 116 -9.34 8.90 -11.26
C LEU A 116 -8.68 8.47 -9.95
N VAL A 117 -7.74 9.28 -9.49
CA VAL A 117 -7.16 9.18 -8.15
C VAL A 117 -7.27 10.53 -7.47
N ASP A 118 -7.56 10.54 -6.18
CA ASP A 118 -7.73 11.74 -5.36
C ASP A 118 -7.02 11.59 -4.01
N PRO A 119 -6.99 12.62 -3.13
CA PRO A 119 -6.28 12.51 -1.87
C PRO A 119 -6.88 11.52 -0.87
N SER A 120 -8.14 11.14 -1.04
CA SER A 120 -8.79 10.14 -0.17
C SER A 120 -8.28 8.73 -0.45
N CYS A 121 -7.75 8.52 -1.66
CA CYS A 121 -7.14 7.28 -2.10
C CYS A 121 -5.69 7.12 -1.59
N GLY A 122 -5.22 5.89 -1.55
CA GLY A 122 -3.84 5.51 -1.23
C GLY A 122 -3.45 4.19 -1.86
N THR A 123 -2.19 3.82 -1.69
CA THR A 123 -1.70 2.51 -2.08
C THR A 123 -0.93 1.91 -0.91
N HIS A 124 -1.30 0.69 -0.53
CA HIS A 124 -0.63 -0.04 0.54
C HIS A 124 0.07 -1.26 -0.03
N ILE A 125 1.31 -1.48 0.39
CA ILE A 125 2.12 -2.60 -0.09
C ILE A 125 2.54 -3.45 1.11
N HIS A 126 2.13 -4.70 1.08
CA HIS A 126 2.44 -5.69 2.11
C HIS A 126 3.56 -6.59 1.62
N VAL A 127 4.62 -6.76 2.41
CA VAL A 127 5.75 -7.62 2.03
C VAL A 127 6.06 -8.60 3.14
N ARG A 128 6.27 -9.87 2.78
CA ARG A 128 6.65 -10.97 3.67
C ARG A 128 7.73 -11.83 3.01
N PRO A 129 8.91 -12.04 3.62
CA PRO A 129 9.87 -13.05 3.16
C PRO A 129 9.25 -14.44 3.32
N VAL A 130 9.64 -15.40 2.47
CA VAL A 130 9.04 -16.75 2.47
C VAL A 130 9.08 -17.40 3.87
N GLU A 131 10.22 -17.31 4.54
CA GLU A 131 10.47 -17.84 5.89
C GLU A 131 9.79 -17.03 7.01
N GLY A 132 9.14 -15.92 6.69
CA GLY A 132 8.68 -14.93 7.66
C GLY A 132 9.82 -14.09 8.22
N TYR A 133 9.48 -12.97 8.84
CA TYR A 133 10.48 -12.09 9.43
C TYR A 133 10.97 -12.60 10.79
N THR A 134 12.27 -12.53 11.02
CA THR A 134 12.84 -12.59 12.37
C THR A 134 12.70 -11.23 13.06
N LEU A 135 12.78 -11.19 14.40
CA LEU A 135 12.79 -9.92 15.14
C LEU A 135 13.96 -9.02 14.71
N VAL A 136 15.13 -9.60 14.45
CA VAL A 136 16.33 -8.88 13.98
C VAL A 136 16.06 -8.19 12.64
N GLN A 137 15.40 -8.87 11.71
CA GLN A 137 15.01 -8.29 10.43
C GLN A 137 14.00 -7.16 10.60
N LEU A 138 12.97 -7.33 11.43
CA LEU A 138 11.98 -6.28 11.67
C LEU A 138 12.60 -5.03 12.30
N LYS A 139 13.51 -5.20 13.28
CA LYS A 139 14.28 -4.09 13.86
C LYS A 139 15.14 -3.38 12.81
N SER A 140 15.77 -4.15 11.92
CA SER A 140 16.61 -3.60 10.85
C SER A 140 15.79 -2.80 9.83
N ILE A 141 14.60 -3.29 9.47
CA ILE A 141 13.63 -2.55 8.65
C ILE A 141 13.20 -1.27 9.37
N ALA A 142 12.82 -1.33 10.65
CA ALA A 142 12.44 -0.14 11.42
C ALA A 142 13.57 0.91 11.46
N LYS A 143 14.83 0.48 11.64
CA LYS A 143 16.00 1.38 11.56
C LYS A 143 16.15 1.99 10.16
N LEU A 144 16.11 1.16 9.11
CA LEU A 144 16.25 1.61 7.72
C LEU A 144 15.20 2.66 7.37
N THR A 145 13.93 2.34 7.58
CA THR A 145 12.82 3.21 7.18
C THR A 145 12.83 4.52 7.95
N THR A 146 13.24 4.51 9.22
CA THR A 146 13.37 5.73 10.05
C THR A 146 14.54 6.60 9.62
N VAL A 147 15.70 6.00 9.34
CA VAL A 147 16.89 6.75 8.92
C VAL A 147 16.67 7.37 7.53
N PHE A 148 16.09 6.61 6.60
CA PHE A 148 15.81 7.08 5.24
C PHE A 148 14.48 7.83 5.11
N GLN A 149 13.72 8.02 6.19
CA GLN A 149 12.40 8.65 6.13
C GLN A 149 12.38 10.01 5.43
N PRO A 150 13.36 10.93 5.63
CA PRO A 150 13.38 12.18 4.87
C PRO A 150 13.50 11.98 3.35
N ALA A 151 14.34 11.04 2.92
CA ALA A 151 14.53 10.70 1.51
C ALA A 151 13.28 10.00 0.93
N ILE A 152 12.64 9.12 1.71
CA ILE A 152 11.39 8.45 1.33
C ILE A 152 10.27 9.49 1.17
N THR A 153 10.10 10.40 2.15
CA THR A 153 9.11 11.48 2.09
C THR A 153 9.33 12.40 0.89
N ALA A 154 10.58 12.63 0.48
CA ALA A 154 10.89 13.43 -0.71
C ALA A 154 10.41 12.79 -2.04
N LEU A 155 10.15 11.48 -2.07
CA LEU A 155 9.54 10.79 -3.22
C LEU A 155 8.01 10.91 -3.25
N ILE A 156 7.41 11.24 -2.11
CA ILE A 156 5.96 11.38 -1.96
C ILE A 156 5.54 12.75 -2.48
N PRO A 157 4.46 12.88 -3.26
CA PRO A 157 3.98 14.19 -3.67
C PRO A 157 3.61 15.08 -2.48
N VAL A 158 3.88 16.38 -2.59
CA VAL A 158 3.74 17.38 -1.51
C VAL A 158 2.36 17.34 -0.83
N TRP A 159 1.29 17.16 -1.60
CA TRP A 159 -0.08 17.11 -1.07
C TRP A 159 -0.31 15.86 -0.18
N ARG A 160 0.44 14.78 -0.39
CA ARG A 160 0.37 13.53 0.39
C ARG A 160 1.35 13.52 1.56
N GLN A 161 2.45 14.27 1.48
CA GLN A 161 3.44 14.39 2.57
C GLN A 161 2.79 14.89 3.88
N ASN A 162 1.80 15.77 3.76
CA ASN A 162 1.07 16.38 4.88
C ASN A 162 -0.30 15.74 5.12
N ALA A 163 -0.47 14.46 4.77
CA ALA A 163 -1.67 13.72 5.12
C ALA A 163 -1.68 13.40 6.63
N ASP A 164 -2.86 13.42 7.23
CA ASP A 164 -3.06 13.14 8.66
C ASP A 164 -3.00 11.63 8.97
N TRP A 165 -2.89 10.80 7.92
CA TRP A 165 -2.68 9.36 7.96
C TRP A 165 -1.42 8.99 7.18
N CYS A 166 -0.90 7.79 7.47
CA CYS A 166 0.31 7.24 6.87
C CYS A 166 1.56 8.12 7.09
N ARG A 167 1.63 8.76 8.26
CA ARG A 167 2.72 9.67 8.65
C ARG A 167 3.98 8.90 9.05
N PRO A 168 5.17 9.46 8.83
CA PRO A 168 6.42 8.96 9.41
C PRO A 168 6.25 8.45 10.85
N ASN A 169 6.69 7.22 11.13
CA ASN A 169 6.50 6.60 12.44
C ASN A 169 7.08 7.47 13.58
N ALA A 170 8.27 8.03 13.39
CA ALA A 170 8.92 8.91 14.36
C ALA A 170 8.23 10.27 14.57
N GLU A 171 7.21 10.64 13.78
CA GLU A 171 6.39 11.82 14.05
C GLU A 171 5.18 11.51 14.94
N ILE A 172 4.80 10.24 15.03
CA ILE A 172 3.61 9.76 15.76
C ILE A 172 4.01 9.07 17.07
N VAL A 173 5.14 8.36 17.04
CA VAL A 173 5.66 7.60 18.17
C VAL A 173 6.66 8.44 18.95
N GLU A 174 6.23 9.00 20.07
CA GLU A 174 7.04 9.93 20.88
C GLU A 174 8.38 9.32 21.36
N PRO A 175 8.46 8.07 21.88
CA PRO A 175 9.74 7.49 22.26
C PRO A 175 10.75 7.40 21.10
N MET A 176 10.26 7.02 19.92
CA MET A 176 11.04 6.94 18.69
C MET A 176 11.52 8.31 18.22
N GLN A 177 10.66 9.32 18.31
CA GLN A 177 11.00 10.71 18.02
C GLN A 177 12.15 11.20 18.90
N ARG A 178 12.03 11.00 20.22
CA ARG A 178 13.07 11.39 21.20
C ARG A 178 14.38 10.69 20.91
N ALA A 179 14.35 9.39 20.64
CA ALA A 179 15.55 8.63 20.29
C ALA A 179 16.19 9.11 18.98
N GLN A 180 15.38 9.44 17.96
CA GLN A 180 15.86 10.01 16.70
C GLN A 180 16.53 11.38 16.90
N GLN A 181 15.96 12.26 17.72
CA GLN A 181 16.52 13.59 18.03
C GLN A 181 17.85 13.52 18.79
N GLN A 182 18.06 12.48 19.59
CA GLN A 182 19.33 12.21 20.28
C GLN A 182 20.42 11.66 19.34
N GLY A 183 20.05 11.28 18.11
CA GLY A 183 20.95 10.81 17.07
C GLY A 183 20.84 9.32 16.80
N ARG A 184 21.49 8.88 15.71
CA ARG A 184 21.34 7.53 15.16
C ARG A 184 21.64 6.41 16.15
N ARG A 185 22.67 6.58 16.99
CA ARG A 185 23.03 5.58 17.99
C ARG A 185 21.90 5.37 19.00
N ALA A 186 21.36 6.45 19.56
CA ALA A 186 20.25 6.38 20.51
C ALA A 186 19.00 5.75 19.87
N LEU A 187 18.67 6.10 18.63
CA LEU A 187 17.60 5.44 17.87
C LEU A 187 17.83 3.94 17.73
N PHE A 188 19.05 3.52 17.39
CA PHE A 188 19.36 2.11 17.19
C PHE A 188 19.32 1.35 18.50
N ASP A 189 19.94 1.89 19.55
CA ASP A 189 19.92 1.32 20.90
C ASP A 189 18.48 1.16 21.41
N TRP A 190 17.61 2.15 21.16
CA TRP A 190 16.18 2.06 21.50
C TRP A 190 15.48 0.94 20.73
N ILE A 191 15.59 0.89 19.40
CA ILE A 191 14.98 -0.19 18.59
C ILE A 191 15.51 -1.57 19.00
N ASP A 192 16.81 -1.67 19.29
CA ASP A 192 17.45 -2.92 19.68
C ASP A 192 17.05 -3.40 21.07
N SER A 193 16.63 -2.50 21.96
CA SER A 193 16.14 -2.84 23.30
C SER A 193 14.79 -3.57 23.30
N ILE A 194 14.02 -3.47 22.21
CA ILE A 194 12.66 -4.03 22.13
C ILE A 194 12.70 -5.57 22.13
N PRO A 195 12.04 -6.28 23.05
CA PRO A 195 12.35 -7.69 23.32
C PRO A 195 11.68 -8.70 22.38
N SER A 196 10.59 -8.33 21.71
CA SER A 196 9.76 -9.28 20.94
C SER A 196 9.14 -8.62 19.71
N LYS A 197 8.57 -9.42 18.80
CA LYS A 197 7.81 -8.90 17.65
C LYS A 197 6.54 -8.18 18.07
N ASP A 198 5.89 -8.65 19.14
CA ASP A 198 4.68 -8.06 19.68
C ASP A 198 4.98 -6.67 20.26
N SER A 199 6.02 -6.55 21.09
CA SER A 199 6.46 -5.24 21.60
C SER A 199 6.96 -4.32 20.48
N LEU A 200 7.56 -4.86 19.42
CA LEU A 200 8.04 -4.03 18.30
C LEU A 200 6.92 -3.28 17.59
N TRP A 201 5.81 -3.93 17.27
CA TRP A 201 4.74 -3.20 16.59
C TRP A 201 4.02 -2.25 17.55
N GLU A 202 3.86 -2.61 18.83
CA GLU A 202 3.27 -1.72 19.84
C GLU A 202 4.11 -0.45 20.01
N GLU A 203 5.44 -0.59 20.00
CA GLU A 203 6.34 0.53 20.21
C GLU A 203 6.61 1.34 18.93
N VAL A 204 6.75 0.70 17.76
CA VAL A 204 7.16 1.39 16.52
C VAL A 204 5.96 1.77 15.64
N SER A 205 4.84 1.07 15.74
CA SER A 205 3.64 1.28 14.92
C SER A 205 2.33 0.99 15.67
N PRO A 206 2.06 1.66 16.81
CA PRO A 206 0.92 1.34 17.69
C PRO A 206 -0.45 1.48 17.02
N ASN A 207 -0.52 2.22 15.92
CA ASN A 207 -1.75 2.52 15.21
C ASN A 207 -1.52 2.49 13.69
N LYS A 208 -2.60 2.57 12.92
CA LYS A 208 -2.56 2.51 11.45
C LYS A 208 -2.34 3.84 10.75
N ILE A 209 -2.19 4.93 11.52
CA ILE A 209 -1.92 6.25 10.94
C ILE A 209 -0.43 6.45 10.66
N VAL A 210 0.43 5.47 10.95
CA VAL A 210 1.85 5.50 10.57
C VAL A 210 2.09 4.99 9.14
N ALA A 211 3.22 5.40 8.56
CA ALA A 211 3.67 5.01 7.22
C ALA A 211 4.06 3.53 7.16
N TRP A 212 4.72 3.02 8.22
CA TRP A 212 5.20 1.65 8.30
C TRP A 212 4.48 0.90 9.40
N ASN A 213 3.59 -0.01 9.03
CA ASN A 213 2.80 -0.77 9.99
C ASN A 213 3.37 -2.18 10.15
N PHE A 214 3.88 -2.47 11.35
CA PHE A 214 4.50 -3.75 11.72
C PHE A 214 3.52 -4.71 12.41
N ARG A 215 2.28 -4.28 12.70
CA ARG A 215 1.31 -5.09 13.46
C ARG A 215 1.09 -6.47 12.86
N ASN A 216 1.08 -6.54 11.55
CA ASN A 216 0.87 -7.78 10.81
C ASN A 216 2.02 -8.78 10.99
N ALA A 217 3.21 -8.34 11.42
CA ALA A 217 4.39 -9.18 11.67
C ALA A 217 4.53 -9.66 13.12
N GLN A 218 3.52 -9.41 13.97
CA GLN A 218 3.43 -9.97 15.32
C GLN A 218 3.47 -11.52 15.29
N GLU A 219 3.77 -12.17 16.42
CA GLU A 219 4.05 -13.62 16.43
C GLU A 219 2.89 -14.45 15.87
N ASN A 220 1.66 -13.98 16.09
CA ASN A 220 0.42 -14.59 15.62
C ASN A 220 -0.22 -13.91 14.38
N GLY A 221 0.43 -12.92 13.77
CA GLY A 221 -0.10 -12.18 12.61
C GLY A 221 0.14 -12.86 11.26
N CYS A 222 -0.28 -12.23 10.17
CA CYS A 222 -0.04 -12.76 8.82
C CYS A 222 1.44 -12.75 8.37
N GLY A 223 2.33 -12.09 9.11
CA GLY A 223 3.77 -12.03 8.84
C GLY A 223 4.19 -10.96 7.83
N THR A 224 3.31 -10.03 7.45
CA THR A 224 3.66 -8.92 6.54
C THR A 224 4.11 -7.68 7.30
N VAL A 225 4.93 -6.85 6.68
CA VAL A 225 5.06 -5.42 7.04
C VAL A 225 4.39 -4.62 5.94
N GLU A 226 3.58 -3.63 6.32
CA GLU A 226 2.77 -2.85 5.41
C GLU A 226 3.33 -1.42 5.27
N TYR A 227 3.63 -1.02 4.04
CA TYR A 227 3.99 0.35 3.68
C TYR A 227 2.76 1.11 3.15
N ARG A 228 2.37 2.18 3.84
CA ARG A 228 1.08 2.87 3.66
C ARG A 228 1.21 4.29 3.10
N GLN A 229 2.43 4.82 3.06
CA GLN A 229 2.69 6.18 2.59
C GLN A 229 2.55 6.40 1.07
N PRO A 230 2.70 5.40 0.18
CA PRO A 230 2.59 5.64 -1.26
C PRO A 230 1.33 6.44 -1.64
N PRO A 231 1.45 7.38 -2.59
CA PRO A 231 0.29 8.04 -3.18
C PRO A 231 -0.58 7.00 -3.92
N PRO A 232 -1.84 7.33 -4.22
CA PRO A 232 -2.67 6.50 -5.06
C PRO A 232 -2.04 6.36 -6.45
N VAL A 233 -2.16 5.15 -7.01
CA VAL A 233 -1.64 4.78 -8.32
C VAL A 233 -2.77 4.79 -9.34
N GLY A 234 -2.58 5.48 -10.46
CA GLY A 234 -3.55 5.59 -11.56
C GLY A 234 -3.12 4.86 -12.83
N SER A 235 -2.00 4.14 -12.81
CA SER A 235 -1.45 3.45 -13.97
C SER A 235 -0.54 2.27 -13.62
N ARG A 236 -0.34 1.36 -14.60
CA ARG A 236 0.59 0.23 -14.47
C ARG A 236 2.02 0.64 -14.11
N ASN A 237 2.49 1.79 -14.62
CA ASN A 237 3.85 2.26 -14.35
C ASN A 237 3.99 2.80 -12.92
N GLU A 238 2.99 3.54 -12.42
CA GLU A 238 2.97 4.00 -11.03
C GLU A 238 2.86 2.83 -10.05
N THR A 239 2.01 1.84 -10.33
CA THR A 239 1.90 0.61 -9.52
C THR A 239 3.23 -0.14 -9.46
N LYS A 240 3.85 -0.42 -10.62
CA LYS A 240 5.14 -1.12 -10.67
C LYS A 240 6.26 -0.34 -9.96
N ARG A 241 6.28 0.98 -10.09
CA ARG A 241 7.23 1.86 -9.38
C ARG A 241 7.13 1.68 -7.87
N TRP A 242 5.94 1.80 -7.30
CA TRP A 242 5.77 1.72 -5.85
C TRP A 242 5.99 0.30 -5.32
N ILE A 243 5.60 -0.73 -6.07
CA ILE A 243 5.98 -2.13 -5.77
C ILE A 243 7.51 -2.25 -5.72
N ALA A 244 8.22 -1.75 -6.74
CA ALA A 244 9.66 -1.90 -6.84
C ALA A 244 10.40 -1.17 -5.71
N ILE A 245 10.03 0.08 -5.41
CA ILE A 245 10.58 0.84 -4.28
C ILE A 245 10.38 0.09 -2.96
N SER A 246 9.17 -0.42 -2.73
CA SER A 246 8.82 -1.13 -1.50
C SER A 246 9.65 -2.40 -1.36
N LEU A 247 9.65 -3.26 -2.38
CA LEU A 247 10.40 -4.51 -2.37
C LEU A 247 11.90 -4.27 -2.17
N ALA A 248 12.47 -3.26 -2.84
CA ALA A 248 13.88 -2.89 -2.65
C ALA A 248 14.16 -2.37 -1.23
N LEU A 249 13.28 -1.56 -0.64
CA LEU A 249 13.39 -1.11 0.76
C LEU A 249 13.40 -2.28 1.73
N PHE A 250 12.47 -3.22 1.58
CA PHE A 250 12.41 -4.40 2.45
C PHE A 250 13.64 -5.30 2.27
N GLN A 251 14.06 -5.57 1.04
CA GLN A 251 15.24 -6.38 0.75
C GLN A 251 16.52 -5.74 1.31
N THR A 252 16.65 -4.42 1.21
CA THR A 252 17.76 -3.67 1.81
C THR A 252 17.70 -3.73 3.33
N GLY A 253 16.50 -3.61 3.91
CA GLY A 253 16.30 -3.60 5.36
C GLY A 253 16.58 -4.93 6.05
N ILE A 254 16.56 -6.04 5.31
CA ILE A 254 16.92 -7.37 5.82
C ILE A 254 18.35 -7.79 5.49
N ASP A 255 19.10 -7.00 4.71
CA ASP A 255 20.49 -7.28 4.40
C ASP A 255 21.37 -6.99 5.64
N PRO A 256 22.00 -8.01 6.26
CA PRO A 256 22.85 -7.81 7.43
C PRO A 256 24.12 -7.02 7.12
N ASN A 257 24.50 -6.88 5.84
CA ASN A 257 25.68 -6.15 5.41
C ASN A 257 25.38 -4.71 4.99
N PHE A 258 24.12 -4.26 5.11
CA PHE A 258 23.76 -2.91 4.73
C PHE A 258 24.49 -1.86 5.59
N VAL A 259 25.14 -0.91 4.93
CA VAL A 259 25.88 0.18 5.59
C VAL A 259 25.11 1.49 5.46
N TYR A 260 24.79 2.10 6.60
CA TYR A 260 24.13 3.39 6.64
C TYR A 260 25.08 4.54 6.23
N PRO A 261 24.59 5.55 5.49
CA PRO A 261 25.40 6.72 5.16
C PRO A 261 25.77 7.50 6.44
N VAL A 262 26.95 8.14 6.48
CA VAL A 262 27.42 8.85 7.69
C VAL A 262 26.49 10.01 8.09
N GLY A 263 26.00 10.79 7.12
CA GLY A 263 25.10 11.92 7.33
C GLY A 263 23.60 11.57 7.25
N ASN A 264 22.76 12.61 7.25
CA ASN A 264 21.33 12.47 6.94
C ASN A 264 21.16 11.99 5.49
N PRO A 265 20.43 10.88 5.25
CA PRO A 265 20.30 10.36 3.89
C PRO A 265 19.56 11.32 2.96
N THR A 266 20.10 11.49 1.76
CA THR A 266 19.45 12.16 0.63
C THR A 266 18.69 11.14 -0.24
N VAL A 267 17.91 11.63 -1.20
CA VAL A 267 17.28 10.77 -2.24
C VAL A 267 18.34 9.99 -3.02
N GLU A 268 19.51 10.59 -3.28
CA GLU A 268 20.60 9.87 -3.96
C GLU A 268 21.17 8.76 -3.08
N ASN A 269 21.31 8.98 -1.77
CA ASN A 269 21.71 7.91 -0.86
C ASN A 269 20.68 6.78 -0.82
N LEU A 270 19.38 7.11 -0.87
CA LEU A 270 18.32 6.11 -0.95
C LEU A 270 18.43 5.31 -2.25
N LYS A 271 18.58 5.98 -3.39
CA LYS A 271 18.78 5.32 -4.68
C LYS A 271 19.95 4.34 -4.66
N MET A 272 21.10 4.78 -4.16
CA MET A 272 22.29 3.92 -4.03
C MET A 272 22.07 2.75 -3.08
N ALA A 273 21.32 2.94 -1.99
CA ALA A 273 20.97 1.87 -1.07
C ALA A 273 20.05 0.83 -1.72
N LEU A 274 19.10 1.26 -2.55
CA LEU A 274 18.09 0.38 -3.14
C LEU A 274 18.54 -0.34 -4.40
N ILE A 275 19.54 0.17 -5.13
CA ILE A 275 19.89 -0.34 -6.46
C ILE A 275 20.35 -1.81 -6.43
N GLY A 276 21.22 -2.18 -5.48
CA GLY A 276 21.72 -3.55 -5.36
C GLY A 276 20.60 -4.54 -5.00
N SER A 277 19.71 -4.16 -4.09
CA SER A 277 18.52 -4.93 -3.75
C SER A 277 17.55 -5.07 -4.93
N ALA A 278 17.37 -4.01 -5.71
CA ALA A 278 16.52 -4.03 -6.90
C ALA A 278 17.10 -4.90 -8.03
N GLU A 279 18.41 -4.89 -8.22
CA GLU A 279 19.11 -5.77 -9.17
C GLU A 279 18.97 -7.24 -8.77
N GLN A 280 19.17 -7.58 -7.49
CA GLN A 280 18.98 -8.93 -6.97
C GLN A 280 17.55 -9.45 -7.18
N LEU A 281 16.56 -8.55 -7.15
CA LEU A 281 15.15 -8.88 -7.37
C LEU A 281 14.72 -8.80 -8.84
N GLY A 282 15.58 -8.32 -9.75
CA GLY A 282 15.22 -8.14 -11.17
C GLY A 282 14.19 -7.03 -11.41
N ILE A 283 14.15 -6.01 -10.57
CA ILE A 283 13.14 -4.92 -10.58
C ILE A 283 13.75 -3.53 -10.82
N SER A 284 15.04 -3.45 -11.12
CA SER A 284 15.77 -2.19 -11.28
C SER A 284 15.17 -1.28 -12.36
N GLN A 285 14.61 -1.84 -13.45
CA GLN A 285 13.96 -1.03 -14.49
C GLN A 285 12.72 -0.25 -14.03
N TRP A 286 12.10 -0.66 -12.91
CA TRP A 286 10.91 -0.01 -12.36
C TRP A 286 11.25 0.93 -11.20
N LEU A 287 12.51 0.93 -10.76
CA LEU A 287 13.00 1.76 -9.67
C LEU A 287 13.25 3.19 -10.17
N THR A 288 12.19 4.00 -10.19
CA THR A 288 12.25 5.40 -10.63
C THR A 288 12.14 6.35 -9.44
N PHE A 289 13.08 7.29 -9.37
CA PHE A 289 13.13 8.33 -8.34
C PHE A 289 12.78 9.72 -8.88
N ASP A 290 12.63 9.83 -10.20
CA ASP A 290 12.22 11.07 -10.86
C ASP A 290 10.75 11.37 -10.55
N GLY A 291 10.51 12.60 -10.08
CA GLY A 291 9.18 13.10 -9.76
C GLY A 291 8.67 12.64 -8.39
N ALA A 292 8.73 13.56 -7.42
CA ALA A 292 7.56 13.78 -6.57
C ALA A 292 6.39 14.05 -7.55
N SER A 293 5.52 13.07 -7.71
CA SER A 293 4.49 13.01 -8.75
C SER A 293 3.74 14.33 -8.89
N GLN A 294 4.05 15.10 -9.94
CA GLN A 294 3.08 16.00 -10.51
C GLN A 294 2.05 15.11 -11.21
N HIS A 295 1.07 14.64 -10.44
CA HIS A 295 -0.15 14.14 -11.08
C HIS A 295 -0.69 15.30 -11.90
N SER A 296 -0.83 15.10 -13.21
CA SER A 296 -1.37 16.09 -14.15
C SER A 296 -2.87 16.35 -13.96
N THR A 297 -3.54 15.50 -13.17
CA THR A 297 -4.96 15.61 -12.89
C THR A 297 -5.20 16.55 -11.72
N PRO A 298 -6.18 17.48 -11.79
CA PRO A 298 -6.52 18.35 -10.68
C PRO A 298 -6.94 17.52 -9.47
N ILE A 299 -6.09 17.48 -8.46
CA ILE A 299 -6.36 16.80 -7.21
C ILE A 299 -7.30 17.69 -6.40
N ARG A 300 -8.50 17.19 -6.08
CA ARG A 300 -9.43 17.88 -5.17
C ARG A 300 -8.76 18.02 -3.81
N SER A 301 -8.62 19.24 -3.32
CA SER A 301 -8.17 19.48 -1.95
C SER A 301 -9.25 19.08 -0.94
N LEU A 302 -8.85 18.41 0.13
CA LEU A 302 -9.73 18.05 1.25
C LEU A 302 -9.85 19.22 2.22
N THR A 303 -11.06 19.46 2.72
CA THR A 303 -11.31 20.38 3.85
C THR A 303 -10.82 19.77 5.17
N ASP A 304 -10.62 20.59 6.20
CA ASP A 304 -10.18 20.12 7.53
C ASP A 304 -11.15 19.11 8.15
N ALA A 305 -12.46 19.33 7.99
CA ALA A 305 -13.49 18.40 8.45
C ALA A 305 -13.42 17.05 7.71
N GLU A 306 -13.18 17.07 6.39
CA GLU A 306 -12.98 15.86 5.61
C GLU A 306 -11.70 15.12 6.02
N ARG A 307 -10.60 15.85 6.26
CA ARG A 307 -9.33 15.29 6.76
C ARG A 307 -9.52 14.59 8.10
N GLN A 308 -10.19 15.23 9.06
CA GLN A 308 -10.43 14.65 10.38
C GLN A 308 -11.32 13.39 10.29
N TYR A 309 -12.37 13.45 9.47
CA TYR A 309 -13.25 12.30 9.25
C TYR A 309 -12.51 11.12 8.60
N LEU A 310 -11.70 11.39 7.56
CA LEU A 310 -10.90 10.37 6.88
C LEU A 310 -9.84 9.77 7.80
N THR A 311 -9.17 10.57 8.61
CA THR A 311 -8.20 10.10 9.61
C THR A 311 -8.84 9.09 10.55
N THR A 312 -10.04 9.40 11.03
CA THR A 312 -10.82 8.50 11.89
C THR A 312 -11.16 7.20 11.17
N LEU A 313 -11.62 7.24 9.92
CA LEU A 313 -11.90 6.01 9.17
C LEU A 313 -10.64 5.17 8.96
N LYS A 314 -9.54 5.79 8.52
CA LYS A 314 -8.27 5.11 8.25
C LYS A 314 -7.62 4.53 9.51
N SER A 315 -7.83 5.11 10.69
CA SER A 315 -7.28 4.59 11.95
C SER A 315 -7.92 3.29 12.41
N TYR A 316 -9.22 3.10 12.15
CA TYR A 316 -9.97 1.89 12.53
C TYR A 316 -10.07 0.86 11.41
N LYS A 317 -9.81 1.25 10.16
CA LYS A 317 -9.94 0.38 8.99
C LYS A 317 -9.03 -0.86 9.12
N PRO A 318 -9.57 -2.09 9.05
CA PRO A 318 -8.74 -3.29 8.92
C PRO A 318 -8.10 -3.37 7.53
N SER A 319 -6.87 -3.89 7.42
CA SER A 319 -6.32 -4.24 6.09
C SER A 319 -6.99 -5.54 5.67
N ILE A 320 -7.61 -5.54 4.51
CA ILE A 320 -8.33 -6.71 4.01
C ILE A 320 -7.29 -7.77 3.61
N PHE A 321 -6.18 -7.37 3.00
CA PHE A 321 -5.10 -8.29 2.66
C PHE A 321 -4.52 -8.99 3.89
N ALA A 322 -4.22 -8.24 4.95
CA ALA A 322 -3.66 -8.79 6.18
C ALA A 322 -4.63 -9.73 6.91
N LYS A 323 -5.91 -9.33 7.04
CA LYS A 323 -6.95 -10.18 7.65
C LYS A 323 -7.12 -11.50 6.92
N ASN A 324 -7.10 -11.45 5.60
CA ASN A 324 -7.24 -12.63 4.77
C ASN A 324 -6.08 -13.60 5.01
N LEU A 325 -4.84 -13.11 5.05
CA LEU A 325 -3.67 -13.93 5.37
C LEU A 325 -3.69 -14.52 6.79
N GLU A 326 -4.24 -13.83 7.80
CA GLU A 326 -4.32 -14.35 9.18
C GLU A 326 -5.20 -15.60 9.27
N ARG A 327 -6.31 -15.65 8.52
CA ARG A 327 -7.21 -16.81 8.42
C ARG A 327 -6.54 -18.08 7.86
N ARG A 328 -5.33 -17.96 7.30
CA ARG A 328 -4.56 -19.10 6.79
C ARG A 328 -4.04 -20.03 7.89
N ARG A 329 -3.90 -19.54 9.13
CA ARG A 329 -3.31 -20.31 10.23
C ARG A 329 -4.21 -21.43 10.75
N ASP A 330 -5.47 -21.48 10.30
CA ASP A 330 -6.46 -22.49 10.69
C ASP A 330 -6.57 -23.67 9.69
N PHE A 331 -5.65 -23.78 8.72
CA PHE A 331 -5.53 -24.90 7.74
C PHE A 331 -4.10 -25.44 7.66
#